data_AF-A0A4Z0QJW6-F1
#
_entry.id   AF-A0A4Z0QJW6-F1
#
_cell.length_a   1.000
_cell.length_b   1.000
_cell.length_c   1.000
_cell.angle_alpha   90.00
_cell.angle_beta   90.00
_cell.angle_gamma   90.00
#
_symmetry.space_group_name_H-M   'P 1'
#
loop_
_entity.id
_entity.type
_entity.pdbx_description
1 polymer ?
#
loop_
_entity_poly.entity_id
_entity_poly.type
_entity_poly.pdbx_seq_one_letter_code
_entity_poly.pdbx_strand_id
1 'polypeptide(L)'
;MIESLQNEQVKYVASLQRRKAREEAQLFVVEGWRFVEEALSRNAPIKKIYVCPERSPLDWQLILNRLHERSIPFEEVDERVLRKMSATEEPQGILAVVRQTGYSWLDIHIDRHSVLLIVDGVQDPGNLGTILRTALAAGVRNVCLTPGTVDLYNPKVLRSTMGALFSLILLPDKQPEDILNFCRDRGLRVLVGDIEGSSLYRTRLTAGPLALVVGNEGKGPSLSFRSADIQRVTIPMAQDVESLNVAMATGILLYEIVRQRDFL
;
A
#
# COMPACT_ATOMS: atom_id res chain seq x y z
N MET A 1 18.16 -26.12 -9.75
CA MET A 1 16.71 -26.20 -9.54
C MET A 1 16.44 -26.82 -8.17
N ILE A 2 15.54 -26.27 -7.36
CA ILE A 2 15.11 -26.86 -6.08
C ILE A 2 13.84 -27.68 -6.29
N GLU A 3 13.88 -28.95 -5.88
CA GLU A 3 12.74 -29.87 -5.97
C GLU A 3 12.26 -30.36 -4.59
N SER A 4 13.10 -30.20 -3.55
CA SER A 4 12.81 -30.70 -2.21
C SER A 4 12.01 -29.70 -1.39
N LEU A 5 10.81 -30.10 -0.96
CA LEU A 5 10.00 -29.35 0.01
C LEU A 5 10.68 -29.22 1.38
N GLN A 6 11.69 -30.04 1.68
CA GLN A 6 12.44 -29.99 2.94
C GLN A 6 13.64 -29.05 2.89
N ASN A 7 13.95 -28.47 1.74
CA ASN A 7 15.00 -27.48 1.60
C ASN A 7 14.75 -26.30 2.56
N GLU A 8 15.79 -25.91 3.31
CA GLU A 8 15.71 -24.86 4.32
C GLU A 8 15.28 -23.50 3.74
N GLN A 9 15.69 -23.18 2.50
CA GLN A 9 15.23 -21.96 1.83
C GLN A 9 13.72 -22.01 1.56
N VAL A 10 13.19 -23.16 1.15
CA VAL A 10 11.76 -23.32 0.86
C VAL A 10 10.94 -23.17 2.14
N LYS A 11 11.37 -23.80 3.23
CA LYS A 11 10.73 -23.63 4.55
C LYS A 11 10.78 -22.17 5.01
N TYR A 12 11.91 -21.51 4.83
CA TYR A 12 12.09 -20.10 5.19
C TYR A 12 11.15 -19.19 4.40
N VAL A 13 11.11 -19.31 3.07
CA VAL A 13 10.21 -18.50 2.22
C VAL A 13 8.74 -18.77 2.56
N ALA A 14 8.35 -20.04 2.73
CA ALA A 14 6.99 -20.38 3.15
C ALA A 14 6.63 -19.78 4.52
N SER A 15 7.61 -19.66 5.45
CA SER A 15 7.38 -19.03 6.74
C SER A 15 7.00 -17.56 6.66
N LEU A 16 7.47 -16.84 5.62
CA LEU A 16 7.17 -15.41 5.38
C LEU A 16 5.70 -15.14 5.04
N GLN A 17 4.87 -16.17 4.88
CA GLN A 17 3.41 -16.00 4.84
C GLN A 17 2.84 -15.59 6.20
N ARG A 18 3.56 -15.85 7.30
CA ARG A 18 3.17 -15.46 8.65
C ARG A 18 3.74 -14.09 8.99
N ARG A 19 2.91 -13.22 9.57
CA ARG A 19 3.28 -11.85 9.96
C ARG A 19 4.53 -11.80 10.83
N LYS A 20 4.59 -12.59 11.91
CA LYS A 20 5.73 -12.63 12.83
C LYS A 20 7.07 -12.91 12.12
N ALA A 21 7.08 -13.86 11.18
CA ALA A 21 8.29 -14.17 10.42
C ALA A 21 8.69 -13.02 9.48
N ARG A 22 7.72 -12.31 8.90
CA ARG A 22 8.00 -11.12 8.09
C ARG A 22 8.60 -9.99 8.90
N GLU A 23 8.06 -9.73 10.08
CA GLU A 23 8.54 -8.69 11.00
C GLU A 23 9.96 -9.00 11.49
N GLU A 24 10.23 -10.24 11.90
CA GLU A 24 11.57 -10.66 12.33
C GLU A 24 12.60 -10.58 11.19
N ALA A 25 12.21 -10.98 9.97
CA ALA A 25 13.12 -11.00 8.83
C ALA A 25 13.23 -9.65 8.10
N GLN A 26 12.29 -8.73 8.31
CA GLN A 26 12.09 -7.53 7.48
C GLN A 26 11.94 -7.87 5.98
N LEU A 27 11.27 -8.99 5.68
CA LEU A 27 11.05 -9.51 4.33
C LEU A 27 9.59 -9.86 4.13
N PHE A 28 9.15 -9.80 2.88
CA PHE A 28 7.84 -10.29 2.46
C PHE A 28 7.93 -10.95 1.09
N VAL A 29 6.87 -11.67 0.74
CA VAL A 29 6.78 -12.40 -0.53
C VAL A 29 5.80 -11.67 -1.44
N VAL A 30 6.21 -11.46 -2.69
CA VAL A 30 5.31 -11.10 -3.77
C VAL A 30 5.27 -12.24 -4.79
N GLU A 31 4.09 -12.56 -5.25
CA GLU A 31 3.86 -13.66 -6.19
C GLU A 31 3.11 -13.13 -7.41
N GLY A 32 3.36 -13.77 -8.54
CA GLY A 32 2.70 -13.44 -9.78
C GLY A 32 3.47 -12.46 -10.67
N TRP A 33 3.31 -12.67 -11.97
CA TRP A 33 4.15 -12.05 -12.98
C TRP A 33 4.09 -10.54 -13.00
N ARG A 34 2.87 -9.99 -13.05
CA ARG A 34 2.65 -8.54 -13.05
C ARG A 34 3.25 -7.88 -11.82
N PHE A 35 3.15 -8.54 -10.66
CA PHE A 35 3.62 -7.93 -9.42
C PHE A 35 5.14 -7.97 -9.29
N VAL A 36 5.77 -9.08 -9.68
CA VAL A 36 7.24 -9.17 -9.76
C VAL A 36 7.77 -8.20 -10.82
N GLU A 37 7.09 -8.05 -11.95
CA GLU A 37 7.45 -7.06 -12.96
C GLU A 37 7.35 -5.63 -12.42
N GLU A 38 6.26 -5.26 -11.74
CA GLU A 38 6.14 -3.95 -11.10
C GLU A 38 7.24 -3.72 -10.05
N ALA A 39 7.59 -4.75 -9.27
CA ALA A 39 8.70 -4.70 -8.32
C ALA A 39 10.03 -4.40 -9.03
N LEU A 40 10.30 -5.06 -10.15
CA LEU A 40 11.49 -4.81 -10.96
C LEU A 40 11.46 -3.39 -11.55
N SER A 41 10.37 -3.01 -12.23
CA SER A 41 10.23 -1.71 -12.89
C SER A 41 10.38 -0.53 -11.92
N ARG A 42 9.97 -0.71 -10.65
CA ARG A 42 10.05 0.31 -9.59
C ARG A 42 11.30 0.21 -8.72
N ASN A 43 12.28 -0.62 -9.10
CA ASN A 43 13.53 -0.83 -8.36
C ASN A 43 13.30 -1.26 -6.90
N ALA A 44 12.30 -2.10 -6.66
CA ALA A 44 12.06 -2.66 -5.33
C ALA A 44 13.31 -3.41 -4.84
N PRO A 45 13.57 -3.43 -3.52
CA PRO A 45 14.73 -4.08 -2.91
C PRO A 45 14.54 -5.61 -2.87
N ILE A 46 14.55 -6.23 -4.04
CA ILE A 46 14.38 -7.67 -4.23
C ILE A 46 15.63 -8.38 -3.71
N LYS A 47 15.43 -9.32 -2.77
CA LYS A 47 16.51 -10.15 -2.22
C LYS A 47 16.81 -11.35 -3.11
N LYS A 48 15.75 -12.02 -3.61
CA LYS A 48 15.87 -13.21 -4.45
C LYS A 48 14.56 -13.49 -5.19
N ILE A 49 14.66 -14.06 -6.39
CA ILE A 49 13.52 -14.53 -7.19
C ILE A 49 13.55 -16.05 -7.31
N TYR A 50 12.37 -16.66 -7.30
CA TYR A 50 12.14 -18.07 -7.57
C TYR A 50 11.22 -18.20 -8.77
N VAL A 51 11.56 -19.08 -9.70
CA VAL A 51 10.81 -19.29 -10.95
C VAL A 51 10.54 -20.77 -11.16
N CYS A 52 9.37 -21.09 -11.68
CA CYS A 52 9.03 -22.42 -12.20
C CYS A 52 8.94 -22.30 -13.72
N PRO A 53 9.98 -22.73 -14.48
CA PRO A 53 10.03 -22.60 -15.93
C PRO A 53 8.80 -23.17 -16.64
N GLU A 54 8.23 -24.26 -16.12
CA GLU A 54 7.06 -24.94 -16.69
C GLU A 54 5.78 -24.10 -16.65
N ARG A 55 5.71 -23.14 -15.71
CA ARG A 55 4.60 -22.19 -15.57
C ARG A 55 4.99 -20.77 -15.98
N SER A 56 6.18 -20.62 -16.55
CA SER A 56 6.67 -19.32 -16.94
C SER A 56 6.00 -18.87 -18.25
N PRO A 57 5.46 -17.64 -18.34
CA PRO A 57 4.97 -17.07 -19.57
C PRO A 57 6.12 -16.87 -20.56
N LEU A 58 5.73 -16.64 -21.81
CA LEU A 58 6.62 -16.41 -22.96
C LEU A 58 7.68 -15.31 -22.70
N ASP A 59 7.39 -14.36 -21.81
CA ASP A 59 8.25 -13.22 -21.49
C ASP A 59 9.35 -13.52 -20.44
N TRP A 60 9.56 -14.78 -20.03
CA TRP A 60 10.63 -15.18 -19.08
C TRP A 60 12.00 -14.66 -19.46
N GLN A 61 12.34 -14.77 -20.74
CA GLN A 61 13.65 -14.35 -21.24
C GLN A 61 13.89 -12.85 -21.03
N LEU A 62 12.84 -12.02 -21.14
CA LEU A 62 12.93 -10.59 -20.91
C LEU A 62 13.18 -10.28 -19.42
N ILE A 63 12.52 -11.00 -18.51
CA ILE A 63 12.79 -10.87 -17.08
C ILE A 63 14.22 -11.32 -16.78
N LEU A 64 14.67 -12.46 -17.29
CA LEU A 64 16.04 -12.95 -17.09
C LEU A 64 17.08 -11.88 -17.44
N ASN A 65 16.95 -11.21 -18.57
CA ASN A 65 17.87 -10.13 -18.95
C ASN A 65 17.89 -9.01 -17.89
N ARG A 66 16.71 -8.55 -17.43
CA ARG A 66 16.62 -7.54 -16.35
C ARG A 66 17.24 -8.03 -15.04
N LEU A 67 17.12 -9.32 -14.71
CA LEU A 67 17.73 -9.89 -13.50
C LEU A 67 19.25 -9.91 -13.59
N HIS A 68 19.80 -10.30 -14.74
CA HIS A 68 21.25 -10.31 -14.97
C HIS A 68 21.83 -8.89 -14.97
N GLU A 69 21.21 -7.94 -15.68
CA GLU A 69 21.61 -6.53 -15.71
C GLU A 69 21.70 -5.92 -14.30
N ARG A 70 20.80 -6.34 -13.42
CA ARG A 70 20.69 -5.83 -12.05
C ARG A 70 21.36 -6.72 -11.00
N SER A 71 21.99 -7.81 -11.42
CA SER A 71 22.60 -8.81 -10.53
C SER A 71 21.65 -9.30 -9.43
N ILE A 72 20.36 -9.46 -9.76
CA ILE A 72 19.35 -9.97 -8.81
C ILE A 72 19.45 -11.50 -8.78
N PRO A 73 19.71 -12.12 -7.61
CA PRO A 73 19.79 -13.56 -7.49
C PRO A 73 18.45 -14.21 -7.85
N PHE A 74 18.48 -15.28 -8.64
CA PHE A 74 17.31 -16.09 -8.93
C PHE A 74 17.61 -17.59 -8.84
N GLU A 75 16.58 -18.40 -8.66
CA GLU A 75 16.70 -19.85 -8.63
C GLU A 75 15.45 -20.52 -9.21
N GLU A 76 15.67 -21.53 -10.04
CA GLU A 76 14.59 -22.37 -10.56
C GLU A 76 14.08 -23.33 -9.50
N VAL A 77 12.77 -23.56 -9.46
CA VAL A 77 12.10 -24.46 -8.53
C VAL A 77 11.04 -25.26 -9.26
N ASP A 78 10.74 -26.47 -8.78
CA ASP A 78 9.60 -27.24 -9.30
C ASP A 78 8.25 -26.63 -8.85
N GLU A 79 7.16 -27.05 -9.51
CA GLU A 79 5.82 -26.55 -9.21
C GLU A 79 5.42 -26.76 -7.74
N ARG A 80 5.81 -27.90 -7.15
CA ARG A 80 5.44 -28.26 -5.77
C ARG A 80 6.11 -27.33 -4.78
N VAL A 81 7.39 -27.03 -5.00
CA VAL A 81 8.17 -26.09 -4.20
C VAL A 81 7.60 -24.68 -4.33
N LEU A 82 7.29 -24.21 -5.55
CA LEU A 82 6.68 -22.90 -5.76
C LEU A 82 5.35 -22.77 -5.02
N ARG A 83 4.47 -23.78 -5.16
CA ARG A 83 3.17 -23.82 -4.50
C ARG A 83 3.29 -23.77 -2.97
N LYS A 84 4.29 -24.45 -2.39
CA LYS A 84 4.56 -24.39 -0.94
C LYS A 84 5.00 -23.00 -0.47
N MET A 85 5.73 -22.26 -1.31
CA MET A 85 6.20 -20.91 -0.99
C MET A 85 5.12 -19.84 -1.20
N SER A 86 4.17 -20.10 -2.10
CA SER A 86 3.09 -19.19 -2.49
C SER A 86 1.89 -19.16 -1.55
N ALA A 87 1.24 -18.00 -1.48
CA ALA A 87 0.03 -17.81 -0.68
C ALA A 87 -1.26 -18.13 -1.49
N THR A 88 -1.16 -18.30 -2.82
CA THR A 88 -2.25 -18.79 -3.66
C THR A 88 -2.20 -20.29 -3.88
N GLU A 89 -3.37 -20.89 -4.11
CA GLU A 89 -3.48 -22.30 -4.50
C GLU A 89 -2.90 -22.57 -5.90
N GLU A 90 -2.99 -21.57 -6.79
CA GLU A 90 -2.47 -21.60 -8.15
C GLU A 90 -1.43 -20.49 -8.37
N PRO A 91 -0.13 -20.78 -8.14
CA PRO A 91 0.94 -19.80 -8.39
C PRO A 91 1.18 -19.60 -9.88
N GLN A 92 1.44 -18.36 -10.29
CA GLN A 92 1.66 -17.98 -11.70
C GLN A 92 3.11 -18.21 -12.18
N GLY A 93 3.86 -19.14 -11.57
CA GLY A 93 5.21 -19.49 -12.04
C GLY A 93 6.37 -18.60 -11.57
N ILE A 94 6.12 -17.50 -10.84
CA ILE A 94 7.19 -16.63 -10.30
C ILE A 94 6.85 -16.09 -8.91
N LEU A 95 7.88 -15.98 -8.08
CA LEU A 95 7.81 -15.48 -6.71
C LEU A 95 9.07 -14.67 -6.40
N ALA A 96 8.95 -13.51 -5.75
CA ALA A 96 10.07 -12.73 -5.27
C ALA A 96 10.01 -12.51 -3.77
N VAL A 97 11.16 -12.61 -3.12
CA VAL A 97 11.37 -12.21 -1.72
C VAL A 97 11.91 -10.79 -1.73
N VAL A 98 11.20 -9.88 -1.08
CA VAL A 98 11.47 -8.43 -1.13
C VAL A 98 11.69 -7.90 0.29
N ARG A 99 12.59 -6.93 0.45
CA ARG A 99 12.78 -6.24 1.72
C ARG A 99 11.63 -5.28 1.99
N GLN A 100 11.15 -5.28 3.23
CA GLN A 100 10.23 -4.25 3.70
C GLN A 100 10.92 -2.88 3.65
N THR A 101 10.16 -1.85 3.31
CA THR A 101 10.68 -0.47 3.35
C THR A 101 10.54 0.08 4.76
N GLY A 102 11.64 0.62 5.30
CA GLY A 102 11.72 1.16 6.66
C GLY A 102 11.65 2.68 6.68
N TYR A 103 10.69 3.27 5.96
CA TYR A 103 10.55 4.74 5.91
C TYR A 103 10.22 5.32 7.29
N SER A 104 10.62 6.57 7.47
CA SER A 104 10.47 7.38 8.68
C SER A 104 9.86 8.75 8.35
N TRP A 105 9.60 9.54 9.39
CA TRP A 105 9.16 10.93 9.23
C TRP A 105 10.15 11.81 8.46
N LEU A 106 11.44 11.42 8.42
CA LEU A 106 12.49 12.16 7.70
C LEU A 106 12.38 11.98 6.18
N ASP A 107 11.77 10.88 5.73
CA ASP A 107 11.61 10.58 4.30
C ASP A 107 10.44 11.37 3.67
N ILE A 108 9.54 11.90 4.51
CA ILE A 108 8.40 12.71 4.05
C ILE A 108 8.84 14.15 3.82
N HIS A 109 8.90 14.50 2.54
CA HIS A 109 9.13 15.85 2.06
C HIS A 109 7.78 16.53 1.79
N ILE A 110 7.57 17.71 2.41
CA ILE A 110 6.34 18.48 2.30
C ILE A 110 6.64 19.82 1.62
N ASP A 111 5.93 20.07 0.54
CA ASP A 111 5.87 21.35 -0.17
C ASP A 111 4.44 21.90 -0.17
N ARG A 112 4.23 23.04 -0.85
CA ARG A 112 2.91 23.70 -0.89
C ARG A 112 1.79 22.89 -1.56
N HIS A 113 2.12 21.90 -2.38
CA HIS A 113 1.15 21.08 -3.13
C HIS A 113 0.97 19.69 -2.53
N SER A 114 1.81 19.33 -1.57
CA SER A 114 1.85 18.01 -0.97
C SER A 114 0.52 17.60 -0.35
N VAL A 115 0.21 16.33 -0.52
CA VAL A 115 -0.90 15.64 0.13
C VAL A 115 -0.32 14.46 0.90
N LEU A 116 -0.64 14.39 2.19
CA LEU A 116 -0.39 13.24 3.05
C LEU A 116 -1.71 12.49 3.22
N LEU A 117 -1.77 11.24 2.79
CA LEU A 117 -2.94 10.39 3.05
C LEU A 117 -2.76 9.66 4.39
N ILE A 118 -3.78 9.69 5.22
CA ILE A 118 -3.83 9.01 6.51
C ILE A 118 -4.96 8.00 6.45
N VAL A 119 -4.61 6.72 6.52
CA VAL A 119 -5.57 5.62 6.56
C VAL A 119 -5.74 5.22 8.01
N ASP A 120 -6.92 5.51 8.56
CA ASP A 120 -7.20 5.36 9.97
C ASP A 120 -8.02 4.09 10.26
N GLY A 121 -7.31 3.03 10.66
CA GLY A 121 -7.92 1.80 11.14
C GLY A 121 -8.70 1.00 10.08
N VAL A 122 -8.35 1.10 8.79
CA VAL A 122 -9.01 0.34 7.72
C VAL A 122 -8.65 -1.15 7.80
N GLN A 123 -9.65 -2.02 7.89
CA GLN A 123 -9.44 -3.44 8.23
C GLN A 123 -9.57 -4.40 7.05
N ASP A 124 -10.29 -4.03 5.98
CA ASP A 124 -10.35 -4.91 4.81
C ASP A 124 -9.07 -4.79 3.95
N PRO A 125 -8.38 -5.91 3.66
CA PRO A 125 -7.22 -5.92 2.77
C PRO A 125 -7.46 -5.34 1.38
N GLY A 126 -8.66 -5.57 0.83
CA GLY A 126 -9.02 -5.11 -0.51
C GLY A 126 -9.18 -3.59 -0.56
N ASN A 127 -9.84 -3.02 0.45
CA ASN A 127 -9.97 -1.59 0.64
C ASN A 127 -8.60 -0.92 0.78
N LEU A 128 -7.73 -1.42 1.68
CA LEU A 128 -6.39 -0.84 1.85
C LEU A 128 -5.61 -0.88 0.53
N GLY A 129 -5.56 -2.03 -0.14
CA GLY A 129 -4.83 -2.13 -1.42
C GLY A 129 -5.39 -1.18 -2.50
N THR A 130 -6.72 -1.04 -2.59
CA THR A 130 -7.39 -0.13 -3.52
C THR A 130 -7.10 1.34 -3.18
N ILE A 131 -7.13 1.70 -1.90
CA ILE A 131 -6.76 3.03 -1.41
C ILE A 131 -5.33 3.38 -1.83
N LEU A 132 -4.36 2.50 -1.55
CA LEU A 132 -2.95 2.73 -1.90
C LEU A 132 -2.74 2.89 -3.41
N ARG A 133 -3.40 2.03 -4.21
CA ARG A 133 -3.36 2.15 -5.67
C ARG A 133 -3.94 3.48 -6.16
N THR A 134 -5.04 3.91 -5.54
CA THR A 134 -5.75 5.15 -5.88
C THR A 134 -4.95 6.38 -5.46
N ALA A 135 -4.29 6.34 -4.30
CA ALA A 135 -3.38 7.37 -3.84
C ALA A 135 -2.25 7.59 -4.85
N LEU A 136 -1.58 6.52 -5.26
CA LEU A 136 -0.52 6.60 -6.26
C LEU A 136 -1.03 7.16 -7.60
N ALA A 137 -2.21 6.71 -8.07
CA ALA A 137 -2.82 7.18 -9.31
C ALA A 137 -3.22 8.67 -9.25
N ALA A 138 -3.57 9.16 -8.07
CA ALA A 138 -3.87 10.56 -7.80
C ALA A 138 -2.61 11.40 -7.52
N GLY A 139 -1.40 10.86 -7.70
CA GLY A 139 -0.13 11.56 -7.46
C GLY A 139 0.22 11.69 -5.96
N VAL A 140 -0.53 11.06 -5.06
CA VAL A 140 -0.31 11.10 -3.62
C VAL A 140 0.59 9.94 -3.19
N ARG A 141 1.83 10.28 -2.79
CA ARG A 141 2.88 9.30 -2.50
C ARG A 141 3.15 9.05 -1.02
N ASN A 142 2.82 10.01 -0.17
CA ASN A 142 3.04 9.92 1.27
C ASN A 142 1.78 9.35 1.93
N VAL A 143 1.91 8.21 2.61
CA VAL A 143 0.78 7.54 3.27
C VAL A 143 1.18 7.10 4.69
N CYS A 144 0.38 7.48 5.67
CA CYS A 144 0.46 6.98 7.04
C CYS A 144 -0.68 5.98 7.30
N LEU A 145 -0.39 4.90 8.00
CA LEU A 145 -1.39 3.94 8.48
C LEU A 145 -1.41 3.98 10.00
N THR A 146 -2.58 4.11 10.61
CA THR A 146 -2.72 4.08 12.06
C THR A 146 -2.83 2.65 12.59
N PRO A 147 -2.55 2.42 13.90
CA PRO A 147 -2.80 1.14 14.54
C PRO A 147 -4.23 0.65 14.30
N GLY A 148 -4.38 -0.67 14.11
CA GLY A 148 -5.66 -1.28 13.77
C GLY A 148 -5.96 -1.31 12.27
N THR A 149 -5.14 -0.65 11.45
CA THR A 149 -5.12 -0.87 10.00
C THR A 149 -4.61 -2.28 9.71
N VAL A 150 -5.16 -2.93 8.69
CA VAL A 150 -4.74 -4.26 8.26
C VAL A 150 -3.26 -4.27 7.84
N ASP A 151 -2.58 -5.38 8.12
CA ASP A 151 -1.16 -5.57 7.80
C ASP A 151 -0.88 -5.26 6.32
N LEU A 152 -0.05 -4.24 6.09
CA LEU A 152 0.38 -3.76 4.77
C LEU A 152 0.97 -4.89 3.91
N TYR A 153 1.69 -5.83 4.54
CA TYR A 153 2.35 -6.95 3.86
C TYR A 153 1.51 -8.23 3.85
N ASN A 154 0.22 -8.12 4.15
CA ASN A 154 -0.74 -9.21 3.94
C ASN A 154 -0.82 -9.54 2.43
N PRO A 155 -0.76 -10.81 2.01
CA PRO A 155 -0.82 -11.19 0.60
C PRO A 155 -2.03 -10.62 -0.16
N LYS A 156 -3.21 -10.50 0.47
CA LYS A 156 -4.40 -9.90 -0.14
C LYS A 156 -4.22 -8.40 -0.35
N VAL A 157 -3.66 -7.66 0.61
CA VAL A 157 -3.32 -6.22 0.44
C VAL A 157 -2.36 -6.08 -0.72
N LEU A 158 -1.23 -6.81 -0.67
CA LEU A 158 -0.17 -6.74 -1.65
C LEU A 158 -0.71 -6.96 -3.07
N ARG A 159 -1.52 -8.00 -3.30
CA ARG A 159 -2.17 -8.25 -4.60
C ARG A 159 -3.09 -7.10 -5.03
N SER A 160 -3.90 -6.57 -4.11
CA SER A 160 -4.80 -5.44 -4.40
C SER A 160 -4.08 -4.13 -4.73
N THR A 161 -2.83 -3.94 -4.28
CA THR A 161 -2.04 -2.74 -4.65
C THR A 161 -1.58 -2.74 -6.11
N MET A 162 -1.48 -3.91 -6.75
CA MET A 162 -0.91 -4.07 -8.09
C MET A 162 0.46 -3.36 -8.26
N GLY A 163 1.36 -3.50 -7.29
CA GLY A 163 2.69 -2.89 -7.38
C GLY A 163 2.79 -1.45 -6.88
N ALA A 164 1.67 -0.79 -6.58
CA ALA A 164 1.68 0.60 -6.10
C ALA A 164 2.53 0.80 -4.82
N LEU A 165 2.58 -0.23 -3.97
CA LEU A 165 3.37 -0.24 -2.73
C LEU A 165 4.83 0.20 -2.95
N PHE A 166 5.46 -0.18 -4.07
CA PHE A 166 6.87 0.13 -4.34
C PHE A 166 7.14 1.58 -4.74
N SER A 167 6.11 2.41 -4.87
CA SER A 167 6.23 3.83 -5.23
C SER A 167 5.64 4.79 -4.22
N LEU A 168 5.18 4.24 -3.09
CA LEU A 168 4.64 5.00 -1.96
C LEU A 168 5.66 5.03 -0.82
N ILE A 169 5.72 6.17 -0.13
CA ILE A 169 6.36 6.30 1.17
C ILE A 169 5.30 5.94 2.21
N LEU A 170 5.44 4.75 2.77
CA LEU A 170 4.46 4.14 3.69
C LEU A 170 5.02 4.14 5.11
N LEU A 171 4.29 4.78 6.02
CA LEU A 171 4.57 4.79 7.45
C LEU A 171 3.49 3.97 8.18
N PRO A 172 3.72 2.67 8.43
CA PRO A 172 2.77 1.85 9.18
C PRO A 172 2.79 2.16 10.68
N ASP A 173 1.68 1.82 11.35
CA ASP A 173 1.51 1.84 12.80
C ASP A 173 1.88 3.17 13.49
N LYS A 174 1.57 4.31 12.84
CA LYS A 174 1.78 5.65 13.43
C LYS A 174 0.59 6.07 14.28
N GLN A 175 0.85 6.46 15.52
CA GLN A 175 -0.20 6.92 16.42
C GLN A 175 -0.85 8.19 15.86
N PRO A 176 -2.18 8.35 15.98
CA PRO A 176 -2.88 9.56 15.54
C PRO A 176 -2.24 10.85 16.07
N GLU A 177 -1.78 10.84 17.32
CA GLU A 177 -1.16 12.00 17.97
C GLU A 177 0.17 12.38 17.31
N ASP A 178 1.00 11.39 16.93
CA ASP A 178 2.26 11.61 16.21
C ASP A 178 2.02 12.19 14.83
N ILE A 179 1.00 11.68 14.12
CA ILE A 179 0.60 12.18 12.80
C ILE A 179 0.14 13.64 12.91
N LEU A 180 -0.71 13.96 13.89
CA LEU A 180 -1.22 15.31 14.11
C LEU A 180 -0.10 16.29 14.49
N ASN A 181 0.85 15.86 15.33
CA ASN A 181 2.03 16.65 15.66
C ASN A 181 2.88 16.92 14.40
N PHE A 182 3.15 15.90 13.59
CA PHE A 182 3.85 16.08 12.30
C PHE A 182 3.12 17.06 11.39
N CYS A 183 1.78 16.97 11.31
CA CYS A 183 0.97 17.89 10.51
C CYS A 183 1.11 19.33 11.00
N ARG A 184 1.05 19.56 12.32
CA ARG A 184 1.24 20.89 12.93
C ARG A 184 2.62 21.46 12.63
N ASP A 185 3.67 20.67 12.86
CA ASP A 185 5.06 21.10 12.71
C ASP A 185 5.42 21.43 11.25
N ARG A 186 4.80 20.73 10.30
CA ARG A 186 5.02 20.93 8.86
C ARG A 186 3.94 21.80 8.19
N GLY A 187 3.02 22.36 8.97
CA GLY A 187 1.98 23.27 8.48
C GLY A 187 0.94 22.62 7.56
N LEU A 188 0.71 21.31 7.66
CA LEU A 188 -0.36 20.64 6.92
C LEU A 188 -1.71 20.94 7.55
N ARG A 189 -2.66 21.38 6.73
CA ARG A 189 -4.06 21.45 7.13
C ARG A 189 -4.65 20.04 7.14
N VAL A 190 -5.26 19.64 8.24
CA VAL A 190 -5.87 18.32 8.38
C VAL A 190 -7.33 18.37 7.95
N LEU A 191 -7.71 17.49 7.04
CA LEU A 191 -9.09 17.26 6.59
C LEU A 191 -9.46 15.80 6.85
N VAL A 192 -10.69 15.58 7.31
CA VAL A 192 -11.19 14.24 7.63
C VAL A 192 -12.46 13.96 6.84
N GLY A 193 -12.47 12.83 6.13
CA GLY A 193 -13.68 12.31 5.51
C GLY A 193 -14.64 11.79 6.58
N ASP A 194 -15.76 12.48 6.78
CA ASP A 194 -16.78 12.12 7.76
C ASP A 194 -18.16 12.55 7.24
N ILE A 195 -19.21 11.74 7.50
CA ILE A 195 -20.56 12.00 7.03
C ILE A 195 -21.13 13.32 7.59
N GLU A 196 -20.72 13.70 8.80
CA GLU A 196 -21.11 14.94 9.48
C GLU A 196 -20.34 16.18 9.00
N GLY A 197 -19.51 16.03 7.96
CA GLY A 197 -18.70 17.11 7.42
C GLY A 197 -19.46 18.12 6.56
N SER A 198 -18.77 19.21 6.23
CA SER A 198 -19.24 20.13 5.18
C SER A 198 -19.07 19.52 3.80
N SER A 199 -19.90 19.91 2.84
CA SER A 199 -19.82 19.37 1.47
C SER A 199 -18.42 19.52 0.87
N LEU A 200 -17.84 18.41 0.43
CA LEU A 200 -16.54 18.34 -0.25
C LEU A 200 -16.47 19.32 -1.43
N TYR A 201 -17.52 19.36 -2.25
CA TYR A 201 -17.59 20.22 -3.44
C TYR A 201 -17.65 21.72 -3.14
N ARG A 202 -17.95 22.09 -1.89
CA ARG A 202 -17.93 23.48 -1.42
C ARG A 202 -16.68 23.81 -0.60
N THR A 203 -15.82 22.83 -0.40
CA THR A 203 -14.61 22.98 0.41
C THR A 203 -13.45 23.44 -0.46
N ARG A 204 -12.72 24.47 -0.01
CA ARG A 204 -11.51 24.96 -0.68
C ARG A 204 -10.29 24.09 -0.33
N LEU A 205 -9.82 23.31 -1.29
CA LEU A 205 -8.71 22.36 -1.14
C LEU A 205 -7.38 22.89 -1.69
N THR A 206 -7.38 24.07 -2.31
CA THR A 206 -6.20 24.68 -2.97
C THR A 206 -5.19 25.33 -2.03
N ALA A 207 -5.51 25.50 -0.75
CA ALA A 207 -4.64 26.19 0.20
C ALA A 207 -3.63 25.23 0.84
N GLY A 208 -2.35 25.41 0.49
CA GLY A 208 -1.20 24.81 1.16
C GLY A 208 -1.14 23.28 1.18
N PRO A 209 -0.17 22.70 1.90
CA PRO A 209 -0.11 21.25 2.10
C PRO A 209 -1.30 20.75 2.90
N LEU A 210 -1.72 19.52 2.60
CA LEU A 210 -2.94 18.91 3.14
C LEU A 210 -2.64 17.52 3.69
N ALA A 211 -3.23 17.21 4.84
CA ALA A 211 -3.35 15.84 5.32
C ALA A 211 -4.82 15.41 5.17
N LEU A 212 -5.09 14.34 4.43
CA LEU A 212 -6.42 13.76 4.26
C LEU A 212 -6.53 12.49 5.09
N VAL A 213 -7.46 12.45 6.04
CA VAL A 213 -7.77 11.27 6.85
C VAL A 213 -9.00 10.57 6.28
N VAL A 214 -8.88 9.26 6.09
CA VAL A 214 -9.99 8.36 5.75
C VAL A 214 -10.10 7.27 6.80
N GLY A 215 -11.30 7.08 7.34
CA GLY A 215 -11.53 6.26 8.52
C GLY A 215 -11.92 4.80 8.25
N ASN A 216 -12.10 4.06 9.34
CA ASN A 216 -12.57 2.67 9.33
C ASN A 216 -13.95 2.53 8.66
N GLU A 217 -14.17 1.41 7.99
CA GLU A 217 -15.39 1.12 7.23
C GLU A 217 -16.69 1.18 8.04
N GLY A 218 -16.66 0.83 9.32
CA GLY A 218 -17.85 0.81 10.17
C GLY A 218 -17.89 1.93 11.22
N LYS A 219 -16.75 2.27 11.82
CA LYS A 219 -16.67 3.26 12.90
C LYS A 219 -16.40 4.68 12.39
N GLY A 220 -15.96 4.81 11.14
CA GLY A 220 -15.39 6.04 10.61
C GLY A 220 -14.06 6.39 11.28
N PRO A 221 -13.64 7.66 11.17
CA PRO A 221 -12.40 8.14 11.78
C PRO A 221 -12.40 8.02 13.32
N SER A 222 -11.24 7.76 13.89
CA SER A 222 -11.03 7.71 15.34
C SER A 222 -11.27 9.07 16.01
N LEU A 223 -11.49 9.05 17.32
CA LEU A 223 -11.78 10.25 18.11
C LEU A 223 -10.67 11.31 18.01
N SER A 224 -9.41 10.89 17.91
CA SER A 224 -8.27 11.79 17.73
C SER A 224 -8.41 12.67 16.49
N PHE A 225 -9.01 12.15 15.41
CA PHE A 225 -9.26 12.90 14.18
C PHE A 225 -10.63 13.61 14.15
N ARG A 226 -11.52 13.37 15.12
CA ARG A 226 -12.84 14.04 15.21
C ARG A 226 -12.85 15.28 16.11
N SER A 227 -11.69 15.76 16.56
CA SER A 227 -11.60 16.98 17.36
C SER A 227 -12.17 18.21 16.63
N ALA A 228 -12.68 19.19 17.38
CA ALA A 228 -13.32 20.38 16.83
C ALA A 228 -12.41 21.23 15.93
N ASP A 229 -11.09 21.11 16.10
CA ASP A 229 -10.09 21.86 15.35
C ASP A 229 -9.77 21.26 13.98
N ILE A 230 -10.33 20.08 13.66
CA ILE A 230 -10.10 19.39 12.40
C ILE A 230 -11.29 19.57 11.46
N GLN A 231 -11.00 20.02 10.24
CA GLN A 231 -12.03 20.26 9.24
C GLN A 231 -12.61 18.93 8.74
N ARG A 232 -13.91 18.74 8.93
CA ARG A 232 -14.65 17.59 8.42
C ARG A 232 -15.26 17.87 7.04
N VAL A 233 -15.09 16.92 6.12
CA VAL A 233 -15.66 16.98 4.77
C VAL A 233 -16.48 15.73 4.48
N THR A 234 -17.64 15.92 3.85
CA THR A 234 -18.56 14.85 3.44
C THR A 234 -18.74 14.85 1.94
N ILE A 235 -18.85 13.67 1.34
CA ILE A 235 -19.32 13.52 -0.03
C ILE A 235 -20.86 13.55 0.05
N PRO A 236 -21.55 14.52 -0.58
CA PRO A 236 -23.01 14.54 -0.57
C PRO A 236 -23.59 13.24 -1.14
N MET A 237 -24.50 12.61 -0.39
CA MET A 237 -25.17 11.35 -0.75
C MET A 237 -26.69 11.54 -0.80
N ALA A 238 -27.38 10.63 -1.50
CA ALA A 238 -28.84 10.54 -1.44
C ALA A 238 -29.30 10.04 -0.06
N GLN A 239 -30.54 10.35 0.34
CA GLN A 239 -31.04 10.13 1.71
C GLN A 239 -31.01 8.66 2.18
N ASP A 240 -31.14 7.69 1.26
CA ASP A 240 -31.23 6.27 1.59
C ASP A 240 -29.86 5.55 1.64
N VAL A 241 -28.75 6.30 1.60
CA VAL A 241 -27.40 5.74 1.62
C VAL A 241 -26.63 6.27 2.82
N GLU A 242 -26.33 5.38 3.77
CA GLU A 242 -25.63 5.73 5.01
C GLU A 242 -24.15 6.02 4.78
N SER A 243 -23.48 5.33 3.87
CA SER A 243 -22.06 5.55 3.58
C SER A 243 -21.63 4.96 2.24
N LEU A 244 -20.49 5.45 1.74
CA LEU A 244 -19.77 4.83 0.64
C LEU A 244 -18.70 3.89 1.19
N ASN A 245 -18.32 2.89 0.39
CA ASN A 245 -17.10 2.11 0.64
C ASN A 245 -15.91 3.06 0.79
N VAL A 246 -15.07 2.84 1.81
CA VAL A 246 -13.95 3.74 2.15
C VAL A 246 -12.98 3.97 1.00
N ALA A 247 -12.69 2.94 0.18
CA ALA A 247 -11.80 3.09 -0.98
C ALA A 247 -12.42 3.97 -2.07
N MET A 248 -13.72 3.83 -2.30
CA MET A 248 -14.47 4.69 -3.22
C MET A 248 -14.52 6.13 -2.74
N ALA A 249 -14.83 6.35 -1.46
CA ALA A 249 -14.82 7.67 -0.85
C ALA A 249 -13.44 8.32 -0.94
N THR A 250 -12.38 7.55 -0.67
CA THR A 250 -10.98 8.01 -0.81
C THR A 250 -10.68 8.45 -2.24
N GLY A 251 -11.12 7.69 -3.24
CA GLY A 251 -10.96 8.07 -4.64
C GLY A 251 -11.64 9.39 -4.97
N ILE A 252 -12.89 9.59 -4.56
CA ILE A 252 -13.62 10.85 -4.78
C ILE A 252 -12.93 12.02 -4.09
N LEU A 253 -12.51 11.85 -2.83
CA LEU A 253 -11.79 12.88 -2.08
C LEU A 253 -10.48 13.27 -2.76
N LEU A 254 -9.67 12.28 -3.15
CA LEU A 254 -8.38 12.50 -3.79
C LEU A 254 -8.52 13.16 -5.18
N TYR A 255 -9.45 12.69 -6.01
CA TYR A 255 -9.64 13.27 -7.34
C TYR A 255 -10.28 14.66 -7.30
N GLU A 256 -11.06 15.01 -6.27
CA GLU A 256 -11.48 16.39 -6.06
C GLU A 256 -10.31 17.29 -5.65
N ILE A 257 -9.38 16.79 -4.82
CA ILE A 257 -8.12 17.49 -4.52
C ILE A 257 -7.32 17.73 -5.80
N VAL A 258 -7.16 16.70 -6.63
CA VAL A 258 -6.50 16.79 -7.95
C VAL A 258 -7.19 17.84 -8.81
N ARG A 259 -8.52 17.75 -8.97
CA ARG A 259 -9.29 18.68 -9.81
C ARG A 259 -9.13 20.13 -9.39
N GLN A 260 -9.09 20.41 -8.09
CA GLN A 260 -8.93 21.78 -7.60
C GLN A 260 -7.48 22.28 -7.72
N ARG A 261 -6.49 21.40 -7.61
CA ARG A 261 -5.06 21.78 -7.54
C ARG A 261 -4.30 21.64 -8.85
N ASP A 262 -4.84 20.91 -9.83
CA ASP A 262 -4.32 20.73 -11.19
C ASP A 262 -2.84 20.29 -11.23
N PHE A 263 -2.52 19.15 -10.60
CA PHE A 263 -1.14 18.64 -10.45
C PHE A 263 -0.90 17.24 -11.01
N LEU A 264 -1.79 16.74 -11.88
CA LEU A 264 -1.58 15.53 -12.69
C LEU A 264 -1.41 15.92 -14.15
#